data_AF-G7TJ31-F1
#
_entry.id   AF-G7TJ31-F1
#
_cell.length_a   1.000
_cell.length_b   1.000
_cell.length_c   1.000
_cell.angle_alpha   90.00
_cell.angle_beta   90.00
_cell.angle_gamma   90.00
#
_symmetry.space_group_name_H-M   'P 1'
#
loop_
_entity.id
_entity.type
_entity.pdbx_description
1 polymer ?
#
loop_
_entity_poly.entity_id
_entity_poly.type
_entity_poly.pdbx_seq_one_letter_code
_entity_poly.pdbx_strand_id
1 'polypeptide(L)' 'MAAICHGPWLLLESEVVRDRDVTSWPSVKTDLINAGARWQDAEVVVDGQLITSRMPDDIPAFAAAVAKALSACTCISR' A
#
# COMPACT_ATOMS: atom_id res chain seq x y z
N MET A 1 7.26 0.95 -2.65
CA MET A 1 6.89 -0.28 -1.95
C MET A 1 5.43 -0.60 -2.27
N ALA A 2 5.10 -1.87 -2.50
CA ALA A 2 3.74 -2.28 -2.82
C ALA A 2 3.38 -3.54 -2.02
N ALA A 3 2.24 -3.55 -1.36
CA ALA A 3 1.77 -4.68 -0.54
C ALA A 3 0.26 -4.87 -0.67
N ILE A 4 -0.21 -6.11 -0.71
CA ILE A 4 -1.63 -6.43 -0.89
C ILE A 4 -2.06 -7.47 0.16
N CYS A 5 -3.34 -7.44 0.53
CA CYS A 5 -3.94 -8.41 1.44
C CYS A 5 -3.30 -8.35 2.83
N HIS A 6 -2.55 -9.38 3.24
CA HIS A 6 -1.85 -9.41 4.53
C HIS A 6 -0.44 -8.79 4.46
N GLY A 7 0.07 -8.50 3.26
CA GLY A 7 1.40 -7.92 3.06
C GLY A 7 1.69 -6.66 3.89
N PRO A 8 0.73 -5.72 4.06
CA PRO A 8 0.93 -4.55 4.92
C PRO A 8 1.29 -4.87 6.37
N TRP A 9 1.02 -6.09 6.88
CA TRP A 9 1.42 -6.49 8.24
C TRP A 9 2.94 -6.46 8.43
N LEU A 10 3.71 -6.83 7.40
CA LEU A 10 5.17 -6.79 7.45
C LEU A 10 5.72 -5.35 7.50
N LEU A 11 4.92 -4.36 7.11
CA LEU A 11 5.32 -2.97 7.09
C LEU A 11 5.25 -2.33 8.48
N LEU A 12 4.57 -2.96 9.45
CA LEU A 12 4.46 -2.45 10.82
C LEU A 12 5.83 -2.39 11.51
N GLU A 13 6.66 -3.42 11.36
CA GLU A 13 7.94 -3.54 12.06
C GLU A 13 8.99 -2.52 11.61
N SER A 14 8.86 -2.01 10.38
CA SER A 14 9.78 -1.02 9.82
C SER A 14 9.35 0.42 10.06
N GLU A 15 8.28 0.65 10.82
CA GLU A 15 7.64 1.95 11.07
C GLU A 15 7.22 2.74 9.81
N VAL A 16 7.25 2.13 8.62
CA VAL A 16 7.00 2.82 7.35
C VAL A 16 5.53 3.20 7.13
N VAL A 17 4.62 2.72 7.98
CA VAL A 17 3.18 2.98 7.92
C VAL A 17 2.71 4.10 8.84
N ARG A 18 3.57 4.58 9.76
CA ARG A 18 3.20 5.62 10.73
C ARG A 18 2.85 6.91 9.99
N ASP A 19 1.71 7.50 10.32
CA ASP A 19 1.17 8.70 9.68
C ASP A 19 0.98 8.57 8.16
N ARG A 20 0.82 7.34 7.64
CA ARG A 20 0.55 7.06 6.23
C ARG A 20 -0.88 6.59 6.01
N ASP A 21 -1.42 6.93 4.85
CA ASP A 21 -2.67 6.35 4.36
C ASP A 21 -2.41 4.95 3.82
N VAL A 22 -3.17 3.97 4.30
CA VAL A 22 -3.01 2.55 3.92
C VAL A 22 -4.36 1.84 3.83
N THR A 23 -4.36 0.70 3.17
CA THR A 23 -5.41 -0.31 3.26
C THR A 23 -4.81 -1.70 3.39
N SER A 24 -5.63 -2.71 3.69
CA SER A 24 -5.18 -4.09 3.90
C SER A 24 -6.36 -5.06 3.88
N TRP A 25 -6.07 -6.35 3.99
CA TRP A 25 -7.10 -7.31 4.38
C TRP A 25 -7.68 -6.93 5.76
N PRO A 26 -9.00 -7.10 6.00
CA PRO A 26 -9.66 -6.57 7.20
C PRO A 26 -9.09 -7.06 8.53
N SER A 27 -8.52 -8.27 8.60
CA SER A 27 -7.93 -8.78 9.86
C SER A 27 -6.67 -8.03 10.30
N VAL A 28 -5.97 -7.37 9.37
CA VAL A 28 -4.72 -6.62 9.63
C VAL A 28 -5.00 -5.15 10.02
N LYS A 29 -6.24 -4.68 9.83
CA LYS A 29 -6.64 -3.28 10.05
C LYS A 29 -6.26 -2.77 11.45
N THR A 30 -6.60 -3.53 12.48
CA THR A 30 -6.37 -3.12 13.88
C THR A 30 -4.89 -2.90 14.16
N ASP A 31 -4.02 -3.79 13.66
CA ASP A 31 -2.58 -3.68 13.87
C ASP A 31 -1.98 -2.48 13.13
N LEU A 32 -2.47 -2.16 11.92
CA LEU A 32 -2.08 -0.96 11.18
C LEU A 32 -2.48 0.33 11.90
N ILE A 33 -3.69 0.39 12.44
CA ILE A 33 -4.16 1.55 13.22
C ILE A 33 -3.33 1.71 14.49
N ASN A 34 -3.04 0.61 15.19
CA ASN A 34 -2.20 0.62 16.39
C ASN A 34 -0.77 1.09 16.11
N ALA A 35 -0.24 0.81 14.91
CA ALA A 35 1.06 1.32 14.45
C ALA A 35 1.02 2.80 13.98
N GLY A 36 -0.13 3.45 14.04
CA GLY A 36 -0.29 4.87 13.68
C GLY A 36 -0.63 5.13 12.21
N ALA A 37 -1.07 4.11 11.46
CA ALA A 37 -1.51 4.30 10.08
C ALA A 37 -2.95 4.83 10.00
N ARG A 38 -3.25 5.64 8.97
CA ARG A 38 -4.60 6.06 8.60
C ARG A 38 -5.21 5.01 7.67
N TRP A 39 -5.85 4.00 8.26
CA TRP A 39 -6.45 2.92 7.50
C TRP A 39 -7.75 3.35 6.80
N GLN A 40 -7.90 2.99 5.53
CA GLN A 40 -9.09 3.28 4.72
C GLN A 40 -9.60 2.00 4.05
N ASP A 41 -10.93 1.85 3.96
CA ASP A 41 -11.54 0.78 3.18
C ASP A 41 -11.61 1.19 1.71
N ALA A 42 -10.55 0.93 0.95
CA ALA A 42 -10.42 1.32 -0.45
C ALA A 42 -9.73 0.23 -1.26
N GLU A 43 -10.10 0.08 -2.53
CA GLU A 43 -9.51 -0.91 -3.46
C GLU A 43 -7.98 -0.76 -3.56
N VAL A 44 -7.51 0.48 -3.65
CA VAL A 44 -6.09 0.81 -3.65
C VAL A 44 -5.87 2.13 -2.91
N VAL A 45 -4.83 2.18 -2.09
CA VAL A 45 -4.34 3.42 -1.46
C VAL A 45 -2.92 3.67 -1.94
N VAL A 46 -2.66 4.88 -2.44
CA VAL A 46 -1.35 5.34 -2.89
C VAL A 46 -0.95 6.55 -2.05
N ASP A 47 0.04 6.38 -1.18
CA ASP A 47 0.63 7.43 -0.35
C ASP A 47 2.12 7.59 -0.73
N GLY A 48 2.39 8.52 -1.65
CA GLY A 48 3.71 8.72 -2.21
C GLY A 48 4.23 7.46 -2.92
N GLN A 49 5.24 6.81 -2.33
CA GLN A 49 5.83 5.57 -2.86
C GLN A 49 5.26 4.29 -2.23
N LEU A 50 4.32 4.40 -1.29
CA LEU A 50 3.65 3.27 -0.65
C LEU A 50 2.31 3.00 -1.35
N ILE A 51 2.16 1.78 -1.89
CA ILE A 51 0.94 1.32 -2.54
C ILE A 51 0.39 0.14 -1.74
N THR A 52 -0.86 0.21 -1.29
CA THR A 52 -1.52 -0.87 -0.57
C THR A 52 -2.88 -1.21 -1.14
N SER A 53 -3.33 -2.47 -0.97
CA SER A 53 -4.62 -2.97 -1.50
C SER A 53 -5.17 -4.13 -0.65
N ARG A 54 -6.49 -4.42 -0.70
CA ARG A 54 -7.14 -5.27 0.31
C ARG A 54 -7.17 -6.75 -0.07
N MET A 55 -7.48 -7.09 -1.32
CA MET A 55 -7.85 -8.47 -1.67
C MET A 55 -7.62 -8.78 -3.16
N PRO A 56 -7.73 -10.06 -3.58
CA PRO A 56 -7.53 -10.44 -4.99
C PRO A 56 -8.42 -9.68 -5.98
N ASP A 57 -9.66 -9.35 -5.59
CA ASP A 57 -10.58 -8.58 -6.43
C ASP A 57 -10.06 -7.18 -6.77
N ASP A 58 -9.17 -6.63 -5.93
CA ASP A 58 -8.56 -5.31 -6.11
C ASP A 58 -7.27 -5.36 -6.96
N ILE A 59 -6.83 -6.54 -7.42
CA ILE A 59 -5.61 -6.71 -8.22
C ILE A 59 -5.57 -5.81 -9.46
N PRO A 60 -6.67 -5.60 -10.23
CA PRO A 60 -6.64 -4.70 -11.38
C PRO A 60 -6.20 -3.27 -11.02
N ALA A 61 -6.77 -2.65 -9.99
CA ALA A 61 -6.35 -1.31 -9.56
C ALA A 61 -4.95 -1.31 -8.92
N PHE A 62 -4.63 -2.32 -8.12
CA PHE A 62 -3.30 -2.45 -7.52
C PHE A 62 -2.20 -2.55 -8.59
N ALA A 63 -2.37 -3.44 -9.57
CA ALA A 63 -1.42 -3.61 -10.67
C ALA A 63 -1.29 -2.35 -11.52
N ALA A 64 -2.39 -1.66 -11.80
CA ALA A 64 -2.37 -0.39 -12.52
C ALA A 64 -1.58 0.69 -11.74
N ALA A 65 -1.77 0.79 -10.42
CA ALA A 65 -1.02 1.73 -9.58
C ALA A 65 0.48 1.42 -9.56
N VAL A 66 0.85 0.14 -9.44
CA VAL A 66 2.27 -0.29 -9.49
C VAL A 66 2.89 0.00 -10.85
N ALA A 67 2.21 -0.35 -11.96
CA ALA A 67 2.70 -0.09 -13.30
C ALA A 67 2.91 1.41 -13.55
N LYS A 68 1.97 2.26 -13.09
CA LYS A 68 2.10 3.72 -13.14
C LYS A 68 3.31 4.21 -12.36
N ALA A 69 3.53 3.71 -11.15
CA ALA A 69 4.66 4.08 -10.30
C ALA A 69 6.01 3.71 -10.94
N LEU A 70 6.09 2.56 -11.61
CA LEU A 70 7.30 2.13 -12.33
C LEU A 70 7.54 2.96 -13.60
N SER A 71 6.47 3.30 -14.32
CA SER A 71 6.56 4.05 -15.58
C SER A 71 6.92 5.53 -15.36
N ALA A 72 6.60 6.07 -14.19
CA ALA A 72 6.95 7.44 -13.80
C ALA A 72 8.47 7.68 -13.67
N CYS A 73 9.29 6.61 -13.57
CA CYS A 73 10.75 6.70 -13.61
C CYS A 73 11.27 6.28 -14.99
N THR A 74 11.05 7.12 -16.01
CA THR A 74 11.82 7.04 -17.27
C THR A 74 12.85 8.18 -17.27
N CYS A 75 13.82 8.10 -16.36
CA CYS A 75 15.04 8.90 -16.42
C CYS A 75 16.24 7.95 -16.49
N ILE A 76 16.37 7.24 -17.60
CA ILE A 76 17.69 6.90 -18.16
C ILE A 76 17.94 7.95 -19.26
N SER A 77 18.22 9.18 -18.83
CA SER A 77 18.96 10.13 -19.65
C SER A 77 20.30 10.29 -18.97
N ARG A 78 21.35 9.96 -19.72
CA ARG A 78 22.68 10.54 -19.51
C ARG A 78 22.61 12.07 -19.56
#